data_AF-A0A7X9Q940-F1
#
_entry.id   AF-A0A7X9Q940-F1
#
_cell.length_a   1.000
_cell.length_b   1.000
_cell.length_c   1.000
_cell.angle_alpha   90.00
_cell.angle_beta   90.00
_cell.angle_gamma   90.00
#
_symmetry.space_group_name_H-M   'P 1'
#
loop_
_entity.id
_entity.type
_entity.pdbx_description
1 polymer ?
#
loop_
_entity_poly.entity_id
_entity_poly.type
_entity_poly.pdbx_seq_one_letter_code
_entity_poly.pdbx_strand_id
1 'polypeptide(L)'
;MKKIFSILLVIIFFLGILPTNVLADNANIFTNKAMLTVKAVPNFTSLRIYQRVGVTTTATGGTAPYMNANYVIKDGKIIYRGWYGTSNIFYYVPKTIGTYKITSFVRDVTGAIKYVTTVPIKVTDYTATQPLYVSTATNAAELSAGQNLIVRAVAYGGAGGYNYAFYVRREGTIIYKGNYSTNNIFSYILTDAGSYDVLCFVKDRLGEIVCRSTRQVSAIVAPNPKYRALIIGQHNYWDHTLAGTDVDANNMNTMLITKPSYGTMAKLTKKLDLTGRGILSTIPVAFAGADSSSVSVFYYSGHGSDNGYIFGVDNNYPGSGAVSSTELANA
;
A
#
# COMPACT_ATOMS: atom_id res chain seq x y z
N MET A 1 -45.22 -13.21 67.29
CA MET A 1 -46.43 -12.36 67.37
C MET A 1 -45.99 -10.90 67.45
N LYS A 2 -46.63 -10.04 66.65
CA LYS A 2 -46.42 -8.59 66.46
C LYS A 2 -46.42 -7.76 67.77
N LYS A 3 -45.75 -6.60 67.73
CA LYS A 3 -46.31 -5.22 67.91
C LYS A 3 -45.11 -4.24 67.98
N ILE A 4 -44.76 -3.50 66.92
CA ILE A 4 -45.33 -2.20 66.47
C ILE A 4 -45.49 -1.22 67.65
N PHE A 5 -44.57 -0.24 67.73
CA PHE A 5 -44.80 1.02 68.44
C PHE A 5 -44.94 2.14 67.41
N SER A 6 -46.17 2.65 67.33
CA SER A 6 -46.58 3.83 66.58
C SER A 6 -45.95 5.09 67.21
N ILE A 7 -45.41 5.98 66.38
CA ILE A 7 -45.23 7.39 66.76
C ILE A 7 -46.39 8.18 66.16
N LEU A 8 -47.05 8.86 67.08
CA LEU A 8 -48.30 9.59 66.99
C LEU A 8 -48.16 10.85 66.14
N LEU A 9 -49.05 10.98 65.16
CA LEU A 9 -49.24 12.17 64.34
C LEU A 9 -49.98 13.24 65.17
N VAL A 10 -49.34 14.37 65.44
CA VAL A 10 -49.98 15.54 66.04
C VAL A 10 -50.64 16.34 64.91
N ILE A 11 -51.97 16.27 64.81
CA ILE A 11 -52.77 17.12 63.92
C ILE A 11 -53.22 18.34 64.73
N ILE A 12 -52.66 19.50 64.43
CA ILE A 12 -53.20 20.80 64.87
C ILE A 12 -54.14 21.29 63.77
N PHE A 13 -55.43 21.37 64.09
CA PHE A 13 -56.42 22.08 63.28
C PHE A 13 -56.20 23.58 63.44
N PHE A 14 -55.81 24.26 62.36
CA PHE A 14 -56.08 25.68 62.20
C PHE A 14 -57.05 25.82 61.02
N LEU A 15 -58.28 26.25 61.32
CA LEU A 15 -59.26 26.68 60.33
C LEU A 15 -58.71 27.95 59.66
N GLY A 16 -58.17 27.78 58.47
CA GLY A 16 -57.76 28.85 57.57
C GLY A 16 -57.77 28.30 56.17
N ILE A 17 -58.64 28.83 55.31
CA ILE A 17 -58.79 28.44 53.91
C ILE A 17 -57.42 28.56 53.23
N LEU A 18 -56.79 27.43 52.91
CA LEU A 18 -55.62 27.39 52.04
C LEU A 18 -56.07 27.19 50.59
N PRO A 19 -55.51 27.93 49.62
CA PRO A 19 -55.85 27.79 48.22
C PRO A 19 -55.52 26.37 47.75
N THR A 20 -56.32 25.85 46.83
CA THR A 20 -56.35 24.47 46.28
C THR A 20 -55.06 23.99 45.58
N ASN A 21 -53.92 24.66 45.78
CA ASN A 21 -52.68 24.40 45.04
C ASN A 21 -51.52 23.86 45.90
N VAL A 22 -51.71 23.55 47.19
CA VAL A 22 -50.61 23.07 48.06
C VAL A 22 -50.56 21.53 48.21
N LEU A 23 -51.54 20.80 47.65
CA LEU A 23 -51.54 19.32 47.71
C LEU A 23 -50.90 18.64 46.48
N ALA A 24 -50.52 19.40 45.44
CA ALA A 24 -49.98 18.83 44.20
C ALA A 24 -48.44 18.71 44.15
N ASP A 25 -47.70 19.42 45.01
CA ASP A 25 -46.23 19.50 44.90
C ASP A 25 -45.46 18.43 45.70
N ASN A 26 -46.14 17.64 46.53
CA ASN A 26 -45.47 16.67 47.41
C ASN A 26 -45.60 15.21 46.96
N ALA A 27 -46.31 14.93 45.86
CA ALA A 27 -46.48 13.57 45.34
C ALA A 27 -45.35 13.08 44.42
N ASN A 28 -44.40 13.95 44.04
CA ASN A 28 -43.32 13.64 43.09
C ASN A 28 -41.91 13.51 43.69
N ILE A 29 -41.75 13.60 45.02
CA ILE A 29 -40.42 13.60 45.65
C ILE A 29 -39.83 12.18 45.84
N PHE A 30 -40.61 11.12 45.62
CA PHE A 30 -40.12 9.74 45.60
C PHE A 30 -40.40 9.07 44.26
N THR A 31 -39.85 9.60 43.17
CA THR A 31 -39.62 8.75 42.00
C THR A 31 -38.65 7.66 42.45
N ASN A 32 -39.17 6.44 42.60
CA ASN A 32 -38.39 5.25 42.96
C ASN A 32 -37.46 4.92 41.79
N LYS A 33 -36.38 5.70 41.66
CA LYS A 33 -35.40 5.58 40.60
C LYS A 33 -34.75 4.22 40.76
N ALA A 34 -34.96 3.35 39.77
CA ALA A 34 -34.45 2.00 39.80
C ALA A 34 -32.95 2.01 40.14
N MET A 35 -32.52 1.15 41.06
CA MET A 35 -31.12 1.07 41.47
C MET A 35 -30.22 0.67 40.28
N LEU A 36 -29.06 1.31 40.15
CA LEU A 36 -28.07 0.95 39.14
C LEU A 36 -27.68 -0.52 39.29
N THR A 37 -27.83 -1.27 38.20
CA THR A 37 -27.53 -2.71 38.09
C THR A 37 -26.61 -2.92 36.89
N VAL A 38 -25.65 -3.84 37.00
CA VAL A 38 -24.62 -4.07 35.98
C VAL A 38 -24.46 -5.56 35.72
N LYS A 39 -24.29 -5.93 34.44
CA LYS A 39 -23.95 -7.27 33.97
C LYS A 39 -22.79 -7.18 32.98
N ALA A 40 -21.83 -8.10 33.07
CA ALA A 40 -20.73 -8.22 32.12
C ALA A 40 -20.72 -9.63 31.52
N VAL A 41 -20.74 -9.71 30.20
CA VAL A 41 -20.80 -10.98 29.46
C VAL A 41 -19.58 -11.07 28.54
N PRO A 42 -18.66 -12.00 28.80
CA PRO A 42 -17.58 -12.28 27.86
C PRO A 42 -18.15 -13.06 26.66
N ASN A 43 -17.64 -12.78 25.47
CA ASN A 43 -17.96 -13.56 24.27
C ASN A 43 -17.35 -14.97 24.28
N PHE A 44 -16.33 -15.20 25.12
CA PHE A 44 -15.71 -16.51 25.34
C PHE A 44 -15.42 -16.74 26.83
N THR A 45 -15.66 -17.96 27.29
CA THR A 45 -15.22 -18.44 28.62
C THR A 45 -14.00 -19.35 28.54
N SER A 46 -13.60 -19.72 27.32
CA SER A 46 -12.35 -20.43 27.03
C SER A 46 -11.77 -19.93 25.71
N LEU A 47 -10.48 -19.60 25.70
CA LEU A 47 -9.75 -19.17 24.50
C LEU A 47 -8.28 -19.59 24.57
N ARG A 48 -7.55 -19.42 23.48
CA ARG A 48 -6.09 -19.61 23.44
C ARG A 48 -5.37 -18.30 23.70
N ILE A 49 -4.10 -18.38 24.11
CA ILE A 49 -3.23 -17.20 24.16
C ILE A 49 -3.27 -16.42 22.83
N TYR A 50 -3.19 -15.10 22.94
CA TYR A 50 -3.28 -14.13 21.84
C TYR A 50 -4.60 -14.06 21.08
N GLN A 51 -5.61 -14.88 21.42
CA GLN A 51 -6.97 -14.68 20.94
C GLN A 51 -7.62 -13.53 21.73
N ARG A 52 -8.30 -12.60 21.05
CA ARG A 52 -8.95 -11.46 21.70
C ARG A 52 -10.28 -11.89 22.34
N VAL A 53 -10.46 -11.58 23.63
CA VAL A 53 -11.75 -11.68 24.32
C VAL A 53 -12.42 -10.30 24.35
N GLY A 54 -13.72 -10.26 24.13
CA GLY A 54 -14.57 -9.08 24.27
C GLY A 54 -15.54 -9.26 25.43
N VAL A 55 -15.64 -8.27 26.31
CA VAL A 55 -16.60 -8.24 27.42
C VAL A 55 -17.57 -7.09 27.21
N THR A 56 -18.84 -7.43 27.02
CA THR A 56 -19.93 -6.45 26.91
C THR A 56 -20.51 -6.20 28.28
N THR A 57 -20.49 -4.94 28.72
CA THR A 57 -21.07 -4.48 29.97
C THR A 57 -22.41 -3.80 29.70
N THR A 58 -23.47 -4.23 30.37
CA THR A 58 -24.81 -3.65 30.26
C THR A 58 -25.22 -3.11 31.62
N ALA A 59 -25.74 -1.88 31.64
CA ALA A 59 -26.24 -1.23 32.84
C ALA A 59 -27.72 -0.87 32.71
N THR A 60 -28.47 -1.05 33.78
CA THR A 60 -29.90 -0.70 33.89
C THR A 60 -30.16 0.01 35.22
N GLY A 61 -31.21 0.83 35.30
CA GLY A 61 -31.43 1.71 36.47
C GLY A 61 -30.38 2.82 36.58
N GLY A 62 -30.36 3.56 37.69
CA GLY A 62 -29.55 4.76 37.84
C GLY A 62 -29.99 5.87 36.87
N THR A 63 -29.08 6.75 36.50
CA THR A 63 -29.34 7.75 35.44
C THR A 63 -28.19 7.81 34.46
N ALA A 64 -28.53 7.50 33.21
CA ALA A 64 -27.68 7.64 32.04
C ALA A 64 -27.23 9.11 31.84
N PRO A 65 -26.11 9.35 31.13
CA PRO A 65 -25.25 8.38 30.48
C PRO A 65 -24.39 7.56 31.46
N TYR A 66 -23.88 6.42 30.96
CA TYR A 66 -22.99 5.55 31.71
C TYR A 66 -21.57 5.62 31.17
N MET A 67 -20.59 5.53 32.07
CA MET A 67 -19.19 5.33 31.72
C MET A 67 -18.70 3.99 32.27
N ASN A 68 -17.88 3.28 31.51
CA ASN A 68 -17.37 1.96 31.84
C ASN A 68 -15.85 1.98 32.04
N ALA A 69 -15.37 1.30 33.07
CA ALA A 69 -13.95 1.02 33.31
C ALA A 69 -13.74 -0.48 33.52
N ASN A 70 -12.54 -1.01 33.29
CA ASN A 70 -12.31 -2.46 33.32
C ASN A 70 -10.96 -2.82 33.93
N TYR A 71 -10.95 -3.78 34.85
CA TYR A 71 -9.72 -4.40 35.37
C TYR A 71 -9.60 -5.81 34.83
N VAL A 72 -8.38 -6.21 34.46
CA VAL A 72 -8.07 -7.60 34.13
C VAL A 72 -7.30 -8.21 35.28
N ILE A 73 -7.81 -9.33 35.77
CA ILE A 73 -7.27 -10.07 36.89
C ILE A 73 -6.79 -11.42 36.37
N LYS A 74 -5.53 -11.76 36.64
CA LYS A 74 -4.94 -13.08 36.36
C LYS A 74 -4.43 -13.66 37.66
N ASP A 75 -4.86 -14.89 37.97
CA ASP A 75 -4.41 -15.63 39.17
C ASP A 75 -4.50 -14.78 40.46
N GLY A 76 -5.60 -14.03 40.59
CA GLY A 76 -5.88 -13.15 41.75
C GLY A 76 -5.21 -11.77 41.71
N LYS A 77 -4.34 -11.48 40.75
CA LYS A 77 -3.63 -10.19 40.64
C LYS A 77 -4.19 -9.33 39.51
N ILE A 78 -4.38 -8.03 39.77
CA ILE A 78 -4.73 -7.07 38.73
C ILE A 78 -3.50 -6.82 37.85
N ILE A 79 -3.60 -7.16 36.57
CA ILE A 79 -2.54 -6.99 35.56
C ILE A 79 -2.83 -5.86 34.57
N TYR A 80 -4.04 -5.32 34.58
CA TYR A 80 -4.44 -4.19 33.75
C TYR A 80 -5.54 -3.38 34.43
N ARG A 81 -5.48 -2.04 34.28
CA ARG A 81 -6.51 -1.10 34.72
C ARG A 81 -6.87 -0.16 33.57
N GLY A 82 -8.11 -0.21 33.12
CA GLY A 82 -8.70 0.72 32.16
C GLY A 82 -9.46 1.83 32.88
N TRP A 83 -9.39 3.04 32.34
CA TRP A 83 -10.12 4.21 32.84
C TRP A 83 -11.55 4.26 32.29
N TYR A 84 -12.39 5.09 32.92
CA TYR A 84 -13.78 5.28 32.52
C TYR A 84 -13.89 5.89 31.12
N GLY A 85 -14.71 5.27 30.27
CA GLY A 85 -15.03 5.76 28.93
C GLY A 85 -16.46 5.38 28.52
N THR A 86 -16.91 5.87 27.38
CA THR A 86 -18.29 5.66 26.89
C THR A 86 -18.52 4.29 26.27
N SER A 87 -17.46 3.57 25.86
CA SER A 87 -17.59 2.23 25.30
C SER A 87 -18.10 1.24 26.34
N ASN A 88 -19.15 0.49 25.99
CA ASN A 88 -19.67 -0.59 26.81
C ASN A 88 -19.02 -1.95 26.49
N ILE A 89 -18.13 -2.00 25.49
CA ILE A 89 -17.35 -3.19 25.15
C ILE A 89 -15.88 -2.95 25.48
N PHE A 90 -15.29 -3.89 26.20
CA PHE A 90 -13.86 -3.94 26.50
C PHE A 90 -13.21 -5.13 25.82
N TYR A 91 -12.02 -4.92 25.25
CA TYR A 91 -11.25 -5.96 24.61
C TYR A 91 -9.93 -6.22 25.35
N TYR A 92 -9.57 -7.48 25.46
CA TYR A 92 -8.29 -7.90 26.03
C TYR A 92 -7.67 -9.06 25.26
N VAL A 93 -6.34 -9.09 25.19
CA VAL A 93 -5.56 -10.15 24.53
C VAL A 93 -4.63 -10.78 25.58
N PRO A 94 -4.97 -11.96 26.13
CA PRO A 94 -4.13 -12.62 27.11
C PRO A 94 -2.87 -13.19 26.43
N LYS A 95 -1.71 -12.91 27.01
CA LYS A 95 -0.39 -13.33 26.46
C LYS A 95 0.20 -14.56 27.14
N THR A 96 -0.44 -15.05 28.21
CA THR A 96 0.05 -16.19 28.99
C THR A 96 -1.12 -17.10 29.32
N ILE A 97 -0.85 -18.39 29.48
CA ILE A 97 -1.84 -19.35 29.96
C ILE A 97 -2.28 -19.02 31.39
N GLY A 98 -3.48 -19.47 31.76
CA GLY A 98 -4.01 -19.34 33.11
C GLY A 98 -5.48 -18.97 33.15
N THR A 99 -5.95 -18.57 34.32
CA THR A 99 -7.34 -18.17 34.52
C THR A 99 -7.44 -16.67 34.67
N TYR A 100 -8.27 -16.07 33.81
CA TYR A 100 -8.52 -14.63 33.79
C TYR A 100 -9.93 -14.33 34.30
N LYS A 101 -10.07 -13.17 34.95
CA LYS A 101 -11.37 -12.55 35.26
C LYS A 101 -11.31 -11.09 34.83
N ILE A 102 -12.43 -10.57 34.35
CA ILE A 102 -12.55 -9.15 34.02
C ILE A 102 -13.59 -8.55 34.95
N THR A 103 -13.20 -7.52 35.68
CA THR A 103 -14.12 -6.73 36.51
C THR A 103 -14.47 -5.47 35.75
N SER A 104 -15.75 -5.32 35.42
CA SER A 104 -16.29 -4.16 34.72
C SER A 104 -17.00 -3.26 35.73
N PHE A 105 -16.65 -1.98 35.71
CA PHE A 105 -17.21 -0.94 36.55
C PHE A 105 -18.07 -0.03 35.70
N VAL A 106 -19.26 0.33 36.18
CA VAL A 106 -20.12 1.34 35.57
C VAL A 106 -20.31 2.48 36.55
N ARG A 107 -20.11 3.70 36.06
CA ARG A 107 -20.45 4.94 36.75
C ARG A 107 -21.60 5.61 36.00
N ASP A 108 -22.63 6.03 36.73
CA ASP A 108 -23.70 6.86 36.20
C ASP A 108 -23.42 8.36 36.43
N VAL A 109 -24.21 9.26 35.85
CA VAL A 109 -23.97 10.71 35.93
C VAL A 109 -24.10 11.29 37.34
N THR A 110 -24.80 10.60 38.24
CA THR A 110 -24.94 11.02 39.66
C THR A 110 -23.74 10.62 40.50
N GLY A 111 -22.79 9.87 39.91
CA GLY A 111 -21.62 9.35 40.60
C GLY A 111 -21.85 7.98 41.24
N ALA A 112 -23.01 7.35 41.04
CA ALA A 112 -23.25 6.00 41.52
C ALA A 112 -22.34 5.02 40.76
N ILE A 113 -21.62 4.17 41.49
CA ILE A 113 -20.70 3.18 40.92
C ILE A 113 -21.16 1.78 41.29
N LYS A 114 -21.21 0.90 40.29
CA LYS A 114 -21.40 -0.54 40.45
C LYS A 114 -20.38 -1.30 39.64
N TYR A 115 -20.11 -2.53 40.04
CA TYR A 115 -19.19 -3.40 39.32
C TYR A 115 -19.69 -4.83 39.31
N VAL A 116 -19.20 -5.59 38.34
CA VAL A 116 -19.46 -7.01 38.19
C VAL A 116 -18.19 -7.67 37.68
N THR A 117 -17.92 -8.89 38.12
CA THR A 117 -16.79 -9.68 37.63
C THR A 117 -17.32 -10.81 36.77
N THR A 118 -16.71 -11.02 35.60
CA THR A 118 -17.08 -12.15 34.73
C THR A 118 -16.86 -13.48 35.43
N VAL A 119 -17.49 -14.53 34.90
CA VAL A 119 -17.06 -15.91 35.16
C VAL A 119 -15.58 -16.10 34.78
N PRO A 120 -14.88 -17.10 35.35
CA PRO A 120 -13.51 -17.41 34.97
C PRO A 120 -13.39 -17.69 33.47
N ILE A 121 -12.41 -17.06 32.85
CA ILE A 121 -12.05 -17.25 31.44
C ILE A 121 -10.77 -18.08 31.42
N LYS A 122 -10.85 -19.33 30.94
CA LYS A 122 -9.68 -20.20 30.79
C LYS A 122 -8.89 -19.83 29.54
N VAL A 123 -7.60 -19.59 29.71
CA VAL A 123 -6.67 -19.34 28.61
C VAL A 123 -5.70 -20.51 28.54
N THR A 124 -5.77 -21.26 27.44
CA THR A 124 -4.87 -22.39 27.16
C THR A 124 -3.78 -22.00 26.18
N ASP A 125 -2.81 -22.88 26.04
CA ASP A 125 -1.77 -22.72 25.03
C ASP A 125 -2.35 -22.75 23.60
N TYR A 126 -1.55 -22.26 22.65
CA TYR A 126 -1.81 -22.41 21.23
C TYR A 126 -0.82 -23.42 20.66
N THR A 127 -1.33 -24.54 20.16
CA THR A 127 -0.56 -25.47 19.35
C THR A 127 -0.90 -25.23 17.88
N ALA A 128 0.09 -24.83 17.09
CA ALA A 128 -0.08 -24.72 15.65
C ALA A 128 -0.36 -26.11 15.07
N THR A 129 -1.35 -26.22 14.18
CA THR A 129 -1.67 -27.48 13.50
C THR A 129 -0.68 -27.78 12.38
N GLN A 130 0.02 -26.76 11.89
CA GLN A 130 1.07 -26.86 10.88
C GLN A 130 2.24 -25.96 11.30
N PRO A 131 3.49 -26.35 11.06
CA PRO A 131 4.65 -25.50 11.34
C PRO A 131 4.58 -24.21 10.52
N LEU A 132 5.18 -23.13 11.02
CA LEU A 132 5.26 -21.89 10.26
C LEU A 132 6.09 -22.11 8.99
N TYR A 133 5.59 -21.65 7.84
CA TYR A 133 6.30 -21.71 6.57
C TYR A 133 5.95 -20.50 5.71
N VAL A 134 6.89 -20.10 4.84
CA VAL A 134 6.70 -19.02 3.86
C VAL A 134 7.09 -19.48 2.46
N SER A 135 6.27 -19.14 1.47
CA SER A 135 6.62 -19.17 0.04
C SER A 135 6.92 -17.78 -0.47
N THR A 136 7.72 -17.70 -1.54
CA THR A 136 8.13 -16.45 -2.17
C THR A 136 8.07 -16.58 -3.68
N ALA A 137 7.61 -15.54 -4.37
CA ALA A 137 7.65 -15.42 -5.81
C ALA A 137 8.18 -14.04 -6.23
N THR A 138 8.97 -14.00 -7.29
CA THR A 138 9.44 -12.77 -7.93
C THR A 138 8.63 -12.48 -9.19
N ASN A 139 8.57 -11.23 -9.62
CA ASN A 139 7.92 -10.87 -10.89
C ASN A 139 8.69 -11.35 -12.12
N ALA A 140 10.00 -11.52 -12.02
CA ALA A 140 10.85 -12.01 -13.09
C ALA A 140 12.08 -12.75 -12.53
N ALA A 141 12.72 -13.54 -13.39
CA ALA A 141 14.02 -14.16 -13.13
C ALA A 141 15.20 -13.29 -13.61
N GLU A 142 14.94 -12.33 -14.50
CA GLU A 142 15.90 -11.37 -15.02
C GLU A 142 15.23 -10.01 -15.19
N LEU A 143 15.94 -8.94 -14.85
CA LEU A 143 15.49 -7.56 -14.97
C LEU A 143 16.65 -6.67 -15.42
N SER A 144 16.35 -5.58 -16.10
CA SER A 144 17.34 -4.54 -16.37
C SER A 144 17.61 -3.70 -15.12
N ALA A 145 18.85 -3.23 -14.95
CA ALA A 145 19.17 -2.24 -13.94
C ALA A 145 18.25 -1.01 -14.07
N GLY A 146 17.82 -0.45 -12.94
CA GLY A 146 16.79 0.58 -12.85
C GLY A 146 15.35 0.05 -12.78
N GLN A 147 15.10 -1.25 -13.02
CA GLN A 147 13.76 -1.84 -12.88
C GLN A 147 13.46 -2.30 -11.44
N ASN A 148 12.17 -2.38 -11.12
CA ASN A 148 11.68 -2.89 -9.84
C ASN A 148 11.62 -4.42 -9.82
N LEU A 149 12.36 -5.01 -8.90
CA LEU A 149 12.12 -6.36 -8.41
C LEU A 149 10.96 -6.33 -7.43
N ILE A 150 9.88 -7.06 -7.73
CA ILE A 150 8.73 -7.24 -6.86
C ILE A 150 8.77 -8.66 -6.29
N VAL A 151 8.76 -8.75 -4.96
CA VAL A 151 8.68 -10.02 -4.23
C VAL A 151 7.33 -10.12 -3.53
N ARG A 152 6.63 -11.22 -3.76
CA ARG A 152 5.41 -11.59 -3.03
C ARG A 152 5.73 -12.75 -2.11
N ALA A 153 5.42 -12.60 -0.83
CA ALA A 153 5.53 -13.64 0.17
C ALA A 153 4.15 -14.09 0.65
N VAL A 154 4.00 -15.39 0.92
CA VAL A 154 2.78 -15.94 1.51
C VAL A 154 3.17 -16.87 2.65
N ALA A 155 2.69 -16.55 3.85
CA ALA A 155 2.91 -17.34 5.06
C ALA A 155 1.74 -18.27 5.35
N TYR A 156 2.06 -19.45 5.88
CA TYR A 156 1.12 -20.50 6.25
C TYR A 156 1.54 -21.14 7.58
N GLY A 157 0.61 -21.83 8.22
CA GLY A 157 0.86 -22.51 9.49
C GLY A 157 1.23 -21.55 10.63
N GLY A 158 1.97 -22.06 11.62
CA GLY A 158 2.26 -21.30 12.84
C GLY A 158 0.98 -20.78 13.50
N ALA A 159 1.09 -19.66 14.20
CA ALA A 159 -0.06 -19.05 14.85
C ALA A 159 -0.84 -18.06 13.97
N GLY A 160 -0.45 -17.77 12.74
CA GLY A 160 -1.05 -16.66 11.99
C GLY A 160 -0.67 -15.29 12.55
N GLY A 161 -1.31 -14.22 12.06
CA GLY A 161 -0.98 -12.85 12.45
C GLY A 161 0.44 -12.45 12.02
N TYR A 162 0.77 -12.72 10.77
CA TYR A 162 2.14 -12.65 10.26
C TYR A 162 2.62 -11.22 10.05
N ASN A 163 3.90 -11.01 10.33
CA ASN A 163 4.66 -9.84 9.91
C ASN A 163 5.85 -10.30 9.05
N TYR A 164 6.19 -9.51 8.04
CA TYR A 164 7.21 -9.80 7.04
C TYR A 164 8.33 -8.77 7.12
N ALA A 165 9.58 -9.22 6.99
CA ALA A 165 10.74 -8.38 6.76
C ALA A 165 11.50 -8.91 5.54
N PHE A 166 12.07 -8.00 4.73
CA PHE A 166 12.73 -8.36 3.48
C PHE A 166 14.13 -7.77 3.46
N TYR A 167 15.14 -8.61 3.28
CA TYR A 167 16.54 -8.18 3.13
C TYR A 167 17.00 -8.47 1.71
N VAL A 168 17.61 -7.49 1.05
CA VAL A 168 18.15 -7.67 -0.30
C VAL A 168 19.61 -8.05 -0.19
N ARG A 169 19.96 -9.14 -0.87
CA ARG A 169 21.32 -9.63 -1.00
C ARG A 169 21.75 -9.51 -2.45
N ARG A 170 22.93 -8.93 -2.67
CA ARG A 170 23.61 -8.90 -3.97
C ARG A 170 24.94 -9.62 -3.81
N GLU A 171 25.18 -10.62 -4.64
CA GLU A 171 26.44 -11.38 -4.66
C GLU A 171 26.87 -11.86 -3.26
N GLY A 172 25.91 -12.38 -2.49
CA GLY A 172 26.16 -12.87 -1.13
C GLY A 172 26.18 -11.79 -0.03
N THR A 173 26.22 -10.50 -0.38
CA THR A 173 26.27 -9.39 0.58
C THR A 173 24.90 -8.75 0.79
N ILE A 174 24.48 -8.59 2.05
CA ILE A 174 23.23 -7.89 2.39
C ILE A 174 23.43 -6.38 2.19
N ILE A 175 22.69 -5.81 1.24
CA ILE A 175 22.74 -4.39 0.88
C ILE A 175 21.53 -3.60 1.40
N TYR A 176 20.48 -4.29 1.84
CA TYR A 176 19.28 -3.67 2.40
C TYR A 176 18.66 -4.55 3.49
N LYS A 177 18.13 -3.92 4.55
CA LYS A 177 17.35 -4.57 5.61
C LYS A 177 16.07 -3.81 5.89
N GLY A 178 14.92 -4.43 5.62
CA GLY A 178 13.61 -3.89 5.99
C GLY A 178 13.20 -4.25 7.42
N ASN A 179 12.37 -3.42 8.05
CA ASN A 179 11.72 -3.76 9.32
C ASN A 179 10.52 -4.69 9.10
N TYR A 180 10.09 -5.39 10.15
CA TYR A 180 8.86 -6.18 10.12
C TYR A 180 7.63 -5.29 9.91
N SER A 181 6.74 -5.70 9.02
CA SER A 181 5.45 -5.06 8.78
C SER A 181 4.39 -6.08 8.36
N THR A 182 3.12 -5.68 8.29
CA THR A 182 2.05 -6.53 7.76
C THR A 182 2.09 -6.67 6.23
N ASN A 183 2.95 -5.93 5.53
CA ASN A 183 3.03 -5.94 4.07
C ASN A 183 3.79 -7.18 3.61
N ASN A 184 3.12 -8.03 2.83
CA ASN A 184 3.70 -9.25 2.26
C ASN A 184 4.21 -9.05 0.81
N ILE A 185 4.20 -7.81 0.32
CA ILE A 185 4.75 -7.41 -0.97
C ILE A 185 5.89 -6.45 -0.72
N PHE A 186 7.02 -6.70 -1.36
CA PHE A 186 8.22 -5.88 -1.29
C PHE A 186 8.66 -5.47 -2.70
N SER A 187 9.12 -4.23 -2.84
CA SER A 187 9.65 -3.69 -4.10
C SER A 187 11.03 -3.11 -3.86
N TYR A 188 11.96 -3.37 -4.78
CA TYR A 188 13.31 -2.84 -4.72
C TYR A 188 13.84 -2.54 -6.13
N ILE A 189 14.43 -1.37 -6.32
CA ILE A 189 15.04 -0.98 -7.60
C ILE A 189 16.45 -1.60 -7.68
N LEU A 190 16.69 -2.40 -8.70
CA LEU A 190 18.00 -3.02 -8.95
C LEU A 190 18.93 -1.97 -9.60
N THR A 191 19.74 -1.26 -8.83
CA THR A 191 20.55 -0.15 -9.36
C THR A 191 21.73 -0.61 -10.22
N ASP A 192 22.31 -1.76 -9.89
CA ASP A 192 23.49 -2.28 -10.56
C ASP A 192 23.22 -3.65 -11.16
N ALA A 193 23.99 -4.00 -12.20
CA ALA A 193 24.00 -5.36 -12.71
C ALA A 193 24.60 -6.34 -11.69
N GLY A 194 24.15 -7.59 -11.70
CA GLY A 194 24.65 -8.64 -10.81
C GLY A 194 23.56 -9.62 -10.39
N SER A 195 23.92 -10.55 -9.51
CA SER A 195 22.98 -11.54 -8.99
C SER A 195 22.36 -11.09 -7.67
N TYR A 196 21.03 -11.09 -7.61
CA TYR A 196 20.25 -10.68 -6.44
C TYR A 196 19.40 -11.83 -5.91
N ASP A 197 19.21 -11.88 -4.61
CA ASP A 197 18.15 -12.66 -3.97
C ASP A 197 17.58 -11.88 -2.78
N VAL A 198 16.34 -12.17 -2.41
CA VAL A 198 15.68 -11.51 -1.28
C VAL A 198 15.38 -12.54 -0.21
N LEU A 199 15.94 -12.32 0.98
CA LEU A 199 15.60 -13.07 2.18
C LEU A 199 14.28 -12.52 2.73
N CYS A 200 13.25 -13.35 2.73
CA CYS A 200 11.96 -13.06 3.33
C CYS A 200 11.88 -13.73 4.71
N PHE A 201 11.77 -12.92 5.75
CA PHE A 201 11.52 -13.36 7.11
C PHE A 201 10.04 -13.20 7.44
N VAL A 202 9.44 -14.23 8.03
CA VAL A 202 8.07 -14.19 8.53
C VAL A 202 8.08 -14.44 10.01
N LYS A 203 7.41 -13.56 10.77
CA LYS A 203 7.19 -13.69 12.20
C LYS A 203 5.70 -13.85 12.47
N ASP A 204 5.31 -14.92 13.15
CA ASP A 204 3.92 -15.10 13.58
C ASP A 204 3.60 -14.31 14.87
N ARG A 205 2.35 -14.35 15.33
CA ARG A 205 1.94 -13.63 16.55
C ARG A 205 2.56 -14.15 17.85
N LEU A 206 3.05 -15.39 17.89
CA LEU A 206 3.76 -15.96 19.05
C LEU A 206 5.24 -15.59 19.02
N GLY A 207 5.72 -15.11 17.89
CA GLY A 207 7.10 -14.69 17.68
C GLY A 207 7.98 -15.75 17.05
N GLU A 208 7.40 -16.87 16.59
CA GLU A 208 8.12 -17.85 15.78
C GLU A 208 8.54 -17.19 14.46
N ILE A 209 9.80 -17.41 14.05
CA ILE A 209 10.37 -16.80 12.85
C ILE A 209 10.86 -17.89 11.92
N VAL A 210 10.47 -17.78 10.65
CA VAL A 210 11.08 -18.54 9.55
C VAL A 210 11.64 -17.59 8.50
N CYS A 211 12.60 -18.09 7.72
CA CYS A 211 13.22 -17.35 6.64
C CYS A 211 13.26 -18.21 5.38
N ARG A 212 12.97 -17.59 4.23
CA ARG A 212 13.17 -18.19 2.91
C ARG A 212 13.78 -17.18 1.96
N SER A 213 14.77 -17.64 1.19
CA SER A 213 15.30 -16.88 0.06
C SER A 213 14.39 -17.03 -1.16
N THR A 214 14.22 -15.96 -1.93
CA THR A 214 13.73 -16.09 -3.31
C THR A 214 14.69 -16.93 -4.15
N ARG A 215 14.24 -17.35 -5.34
CA ARG A 215 15.17 -17.70 -6.41
C ARG A 215 16.05 -16.48 -6.73
N GLN A 216 17.28 -16.72 -7.18
CA GLN A 216 18.13 -15.66 -7.72
C GLN A 216 17.44 -14.96 -8.90
N VAL A 217 17.65 -13.65 -8.97
CA VAL A 217 17.24 -12.77 -10.05
C VAL A 217 18.49 -12.10 -10.59
N SER A 218 18.70 -12.18 -11.91
CA SER A 218 19.79 -11.49 -12.57
C SER A 218 19.39 -10.06 -12.90
N ALA A 219 20.14 -9.09 -12.41
CA ALA A 219 20.10 -7.73 -12.91
C ALA A 219 21.09 -7.61 -14.06
N ILE A 220 20.63 -7.32 -15.27
CA ILE A 220 21.50 -7.05 -16.41
C ILE A 220 21.68 -5.54 -16.58
N VAL A 221 22.77 -5.13 -17.23
CA VAL A 221 22.97 -3.72 -17.59
C VAL A 221 21.73 -3.24 -18.34
N ALA A 222 21.18 -2.11 -17.91
CA ALA A 222 20.03 -1.52 -18.60
C ALA A 222 20.39 -1.34 -20.08
N PRO A 223 19.55 -1.78 -21.03
CA PRO A 223 19.81 -1.50 -22.42
C PRO A 223 19.92 0.02 -22.57
N ASN A 224 21.09 0.49 -22.99
CA ASN A 224 21.28 1.84 -23.49
C ASN A 224 21.12 1.75 -25.00
N PRO A 225 19.88 1.87 -25.54
CA PRO A 225 19.67 1.69 -26.96
C PRO A 225 20.52 2.68 -27.75
N LYS A 226 21.27 2.16 -28.73
CA LYS A 226 21.95 3.03 -29.69
C LYS A 226 20.91 3.54 -30.67
N TYR A 227 20.59 4.83 -30.58
CA TYR A 227 19.75 5.50 -31.56
C TYR A 227 20.56 5.78 -32.83
N ARG A 228 19.95 5.47 -33.97
CA ARG A 228 20.50 5.76 -35.30
C ARG A 228 19.43 6.46 -36.10
N ALA A 229 19.76 7.57 -36.73
CA ALA A 229 18.81 8.33 -37.52
C ALA A 229 19.38 8.64 -38.90
N LEU A 230 18.57 8.43 -39.94
CA LEU A 230 18.82 8.98 -41.26
C LEU A 230 17.73 10.01 -41.56
N ILE A 231 18.16 11.23 -41.85
CA ILE A 231 17.29 12.36 -42.14
C ILE A 231 17.59 12.81 -43.57
N ILE A 232 16.57 12.85 -44.41
CA ILE A 232 16.67 13.31 -45.79
C ILE A 232 15.73 14.50 -45.93
N GLY A 233 16.25 15.65 -46.34
CA GLY A 233 15.47 16.87 -46.56
C GLY A 233 15.60 17.36 -48.01
N GLN A 234 14.50 17.82 -48.62
CA GLN A 234 14.49 18.42 -49.96
C GLN A 234 14.17 19.92 -49.93
N HIS A 235 14.96 20.73 -50.64
CA HIS A 235 14.98 22.19 -50.53
C HIS A 235 14.76 22.88 -51.90
N ASN A 236 13.70 22.56 -52.64
CA ASN A 236 13.36 23.30 -53.86
C ASN A 236 11.84 23.34 -54.07
N TYR A 237 11.27 24.55 -54.01
CA TYR A 237 9.96 24.87 -54.60
C TYR A 237 10.19 25.54 -55.96
N TRP A 238 9.14 25.56 -56.80
CA TRP A 238 9.18 26.12 -58.15
C TRP A 238 9.37 27.65 -58.18
N ASP A 239 9.00 28.35 -57.11
CA ASP A 239 8.95 29.81 -57.03
C ASP A 239 9.69 30.41 -55.82
N HIS A 240 10.19 29.56 -54.90
CA HIS A 240 11.05 30.00 -53.81
C HIS A 240 11.91 28.87 -53.25
N THR A 241 12.96 29.26 -52.56
CA THR A 241 13.77 28.38 -51.76
C THR A 241 13.05 28.11 -50.44
N LEU A 242 12.70 26.85 -50.12
CA LEU A 242 12.18 26.50 -48.80
C LEU A 242 13.28 26.64 -47.75
N ALA A 243 13.38 27.77 -47.06
CA ALA A 243 14.24 27.87 -45.90
C ALA A 243 13.74 26.91 -44.81
N GLY A 244 14.46 25.82 -44.50
CA GLY A 244 14.06 24.95 -43.39
C GLY A 244 14.63 23.54 -43.30
N THR A 245 15.07 22.89 -44.38
CA THR A 245 15.54 21.48 -44.30
C THR A 245 16.75 21.29 -43.39
N ASP A 246 17.68 22.24 -43.42
CA ASP A 246 18.80 22.31 -42.51
C ASP A 246 18.35 22.55 -41.06
N VAL A 247 17.27 23.33 -40.88
CA VAL A 247 16.65 23.59 -39.58
C VAL A 247 15.94 22.34 -39.06
N ASP A 248 15.26 21.57 -39.92
CA ASP A 248 14.62 20.29 -39.57
C ASP A 248 15.66 19.25 -39.13
N ALA A 249 16.76 19.13 -39.87
CA ALA A 249 17.88 18.28 -39.50
C ALA A 249 18.48 18.68 -38.13
N ASN A 250 18.64 19.99 -37.89
CA ASN A 250 19.13 20.52 -36.62
C ASN A 250 18.12 20.33 -35.47
N ASN A 251 16.82 20.48 -35.74
CA ASN A 251 15.74 20.30 -34.76
C ASN A 251 15.61 18.84 -34.35
N MET A 252 15.72 17.90 -35.30
CA MET A 252 15.75 16.48 -34.97
C MET A 252 17.02 16.07 -34.25
N ASN A 253 18.18 16.60 -34.65
CA ASN A 253 19.42 16.41 -33.89
C ASN A 253 19.24 16.91 -32.44
N THR A 254 18.63 18.07 -32.26
CA THR A 254 18.30 18.62 -30.93
C THR A 254 17.32 17.71 -30.18
N MET A 255 16.26 17.21 -30.81
CA MET A 255 15.31 16.26 -30.20
C MET A 255 15.99 14.98 -29.71
N LEU A 256 16.90 14.43 -30.52
CA LEU A 256 17.66 13.22 -30.20
C LEU A 256 18.67 13.44 -29.06
N ILE A 257 19.21 14.66 -28.92
CA ILE A 257 20.21 15.01 -27.89
C ILE A 257 19.58 15.48 -26.57
N THR A 258 18.45 16.20 -26.62
CA THR A 258 17.90 16.91 -25.45
C THR A 258 16.92 16.10 -24.61
N LYS A 259 16.54 14.89 -25.05
CA LYS A 259 15.73 13.96 -24.26
C LYS A 259 16.64 13.18 -23.30
N PRO A 260 16.55 13.40 -21.96
CA PRO A 260 17.46 12.77 -20.99
C PRO A 260 17.46 11.24 -21.00
N SER A 261 16.42 10.63 -21.57
CA SER A 261 16.24 9.18 -21.69
C SER A 261 16.93 8.54 -22.90
N TYR A 262 17.46 9.31 -23.85
CA TYR A 262 17.98 8.79 -25.14
C TYR A 262 19.51 8.84 -25.27
N GLY A 263 20.22 9.30 -24.24
CA GLY A 263 21.67 9.46 -24.26
C GLY A 263 22.14 10.60 -25.17
N THR A 264 23.46 10.74 -25.34
CA THR A 264 24.07 11.76 -26.21
C THR A 264 24.39 11.16 -27.57
N MET A 265 23.98 11.83 -28.67
CA MET A 265 24.39 11.43 -30.02
C MET A 265 25.92 11.49 -30.15
N ALA A 266 26.56 10.34 -30.37
CA ALA A 266 28.02 10.26 -30.45
C ALA A 266 28.61 10.88 -31.73
N LYS A 267 27.79 11.05 -32.79
CA LYS A 267 28.23 11.53 -34.10
C LYS A 267 27.06 12.12 -34.90
N LEU A 268 27.22 13.35 -35.40
CA LEU A 268 26.37 13.95 -36.43
C LEU A 268 27.16 14.03 -37.73
N THR A 269 26.62 13.52 -38.84
CA THR A 269 27.22 13.64 -40.17
C THR A 269 26.21 14.29 -41.10
N LYS A 270 26.52 15.51 -41.57
CA LYS A 270 25.68 16.24 -42.52
C LYS A 270 26.29 16.15 -43.92
N LYS A 271 25.47 15.82 -44.92
CA LYS A 271 25.83 15.83 -46.34
C LYS A 271 24.79 16.67 -47.09
N LEU A 272 25.25 17.60 -47.90
CA LEU A 272 24.41 18.50 -48.70
C LEU A 272 24.45 18.08 -50.17
N ASP A 273 23.40 18.42 -50.92
CA ASP A 273 23.33 18.32 -52.39
C ASP A 273 23.65 16.92 -52.95
N LEU A 274 23.19 15.87 -52.26
CA LEU A 274 23.38 14.49 -52.73
C LEU A 274 22.44 14.14 -53.88
N THR A 275 22.95 13.42 -54.88
CA THR A 275 22.13 12.74 -55.89
C THR A 275 21.34 11.58 -55.27
N GLY A 276 20.31 11.06 -55.93
CA GLY A 276 19.57 9.87 -55.47
C GLY A 276 20.48 8.66 -55.20
N ARG A 277 21.48 8.42 -56.05
CA ARG A 277 22.51 7.39 -55.82
C ARG A 277 23.38 7.70 -54.60
N GLY A 278 23.71 8.98 -54.40
CA GLY A 278 24.41 9.46 -53.21
C GLY A 278 23.62 9.15 -51.94
N ILE A 279 22.32 9.43 -51.91
CA ILE A 279 21.43 9.13 -50.77
C ILE A 279 21.40 7.62 -50.49
N LEU A 280 21.16 6.78 -51.51
CA LEU A 280 21.13 5.32 -51.35
C LEU A 280 22.44 4.78 -50.76
N SER A 281 23.59 5.33 -51.17
CA SER A 281 24.89 4.92 -50.62
C SER A 281 25.09 5.30 -49.14
N THR A 282 24.29 6.20 -48.58
CA THR A 282 24.38 6.60 -47.16
C THR A 282 23.57 5.72 -46.22
N ILE A 283 22.55 5.02 -46.70
CA ILE A 283 21.64 4.22 -45.86
C ILE A 283 22.41 3.14 -45.09
N PRO A 284 23.23 2.27 -45.74
CA PRO A 284 23.96 1.23 -45.00
C PRO A 284 24.97 1.79 -44.01
N VAL A 285 25.50 2.99 -44.28
CA VAL A 285 26.47 3.66 -43.42
C VAL A 285 25.79 4.28 -42.19
N ALA A 286 24.61 4.87 -42.34
CA ALA A 286 23.84 5.48 -41.25
C ALA A 286 23.41 4.44 -40.21
N PHE A 287 23.13 3.21 -40.65
CA PHE A 287 22.69 2.11 -39.79
C PHE A 287 23.76 1.03 -39.55
N ALA A 288 25.01 1.30 -39.94
CA ALA A 288 26.12 0.36 -39.77
C ALA A 288 26.29 -0.05 -38.29
N GLY A 289 26.36 -1.36 -38.05
CA GLY A 289 26.48 -1.92 -36.70
C GLY A 289 25.25 -1.69 -35.82
N ALA A 290 24.06 -1.58 -36.41
CA ALA A 290 22.81 -1.76 -35.67
C ALA A 290 22.65 -3.23 -35.25
N ASP A 291 22.10 -3.45 -34.07
CA ASP A 291 21.77 -4.76 -33.50
C ASP A 291 20.31 -4.75 -32.98
N SER A 292 19.86 -5.87 -32.39
CA SER A 292 18.50 -6.02 -31.86
C SER A 292 18.12 -5.06 -30.72
N SER A 293 19.11 -4.37 -30.12
CA SER A 293 18.89 -3.35 -29.08
C SER A 293 18.91 -1.92 -29.64
N SER A 294 19.23 -1.75 -30.92
CA SER A 294 19.30 -0.46 -31.59
C SER A 294 17.92 0.04 -32.01
N VAL A 295 17.71 1.36 -31.95
CA VAL A 295 16.50 2.01 -32.47
C VAL A 295 16.88 2.83 -33.69
N SER A 296 16.48 2.35 -34.86
CA SER A 296 16.72 3.01 -36.15
C SER A 296 15.52 3.85 -36.56
N VAL A 297 15.75 5.13 -36.83
CA VAL A 297 14.74 6.09 -37.28
C VAL A 297 15.09 6.53 -38.69
N PHE A 298 14.15 6.40 -39.61
CA PHE A 298 14.25 6.97 -40.94
C PHE A 298 13.23 8.10 -41.04
N TYR A 299 13.70 9.31 -41.35
CA TYR A 299 12.85 10.48 -41.49
C TYR A 299 13.11 11.17 -42.82
N TYR A 300 12.03 11.54 -43.48
CA TYR A 300 12.05 12.31 -44.71
C TYR A 300 11.29 13.62 -44.49
N SER A 301 11.95 14.76 -44.68
CA SER A 301 11.34 16.08 -44.78
C SER A 301 11.18 16.44 -46.25
N GLY A 302 9.96 16.36 -46.77
CA GLY A 302 9.66 16.85 -48.11
C GLY A 302 8.18 17.18 -48.26
N HIS A 303 7.90 18.20 -49.05
CA HIS A 303 6.57 18.54 -49.51
C HIS A 303 6.52 18.27 -51.03
N GLY A 304 5.95 17.13 -51.42
CA GLY A 304 5.73 16.75 -52.82
C GLY A 304 4.23 16.70 -53.13
N SER A 305 3.84 17.10 -54.34
CA SER A 305 2.42 17.24 -54.73
C SER A 305 1.79 16.03 -55.42
N ASP A 306 2.46 14.88 -55.59
CA ASP A 306 1.83 13.73 -56.26
C ASP A 306 2.28 12.34 -55.77
N ASN A 307 1.32 11.42 -55.87
CA ASN A 307 1.23 10.08 -55.29
C ASN A 307 2.51 9.21 -55.35
N GLY A 308 3.24 9.15 -54.22
CA GLY A 308 3.92 7.92 -53.80
C GLY A 308 5.36 7.69 -54.25
N TYR A 309 6.04 8.69 -54.83
CA TYR A 309 7.47 8.61 -55.15
C TYR A 309 8.29 9.60 -54.33
N ILE A 310 9.47 9.18 -53.86
CA ILE A 310 10.50 10.10 -53.36
C ILE A 310 11.17 10.69 -54.61
N PHE A 311 10.65 11.82 -55.09
CA PHE A 311 11.21 12.51 -56.25
C PHE A 311 12.57 13.12 -55.89
N GLY A 312 13.62 12.34 -56.14
CA GLY A 312 14.89 12.91 -56.55
C GLY A 312 14.71 13.58 -57.91
N VAL A 313 14.98 14.87 -57.93
CA VAL A 313 15.44 15.67 -59.09
C VAL A 313 14.37 16.41 -59.89
N ASP A 314 14.65 17.71 -60.02
CA ASP A 314 14.29 18.61 -61.10
C ASP A 314 14.07 17.86 -62.43
N ASN A 315 12.91 18.06 -63.04
CA ASN A 315 12.44 17.32 -64.21
C ASN A 315 13.12 17.77 -65.53
N ASN A 316 14.39 18.18 -65.49
CA ASN A 316 15.06 18.76 -66.66
C ASN A 316 16.28 17.99 -67.18
N TYR A 317 16.63 16.81 -66.63
CA TYR A 317 17.64 15.93 -67.25
C TYR A 317 17.22 14.45 -67.29
N PRO A 318 17.19 13.82 -68.48
CA PRO A 318 17.00 12.37 -68.57
C PRO A 318 18.22 11.66 -67.96
N GLY A 319 18.04 11.03 -66.81
CA GLY A 319 19.06 10.19 -66.15
C GLY A 319 19.42 10.52 -64.70
N SER A 320 18.75 11.48 -64.05
CA SER A 320 19.02 11.83 -62.65
C SER A 320 18.02 11.15 -61.71
N GLY A 321 18.57 10.32 -60.80
CA GLY A 321 17.87 9.25 -60.08
C GLY A 321 16.73 9.67 -59.14
N ALA A 322 15.54 9.16 -59.44
CA ALA A 322 14.48 8.91 -58.48
C ALA A 322 14.80 7.63 -57.67
N VAL A 323 14.35 7.56 -56.42
CA VAL A 323 14.48 6.36 -55.57
C VAL A 323 13.07 5.87 -55.26
N SER A 324 12.73 4.68 -55.73
CA SER A 324 11.43 4.05 -55.47
C SER A 324 11.33 3.55 -54.02
N SER A 325 10.09 3.41 -53.53
CA SER A 325 9.81 2.77 -52.25
C SER A 325 10.35 1.34 -52.17
N THR A 326 10.41 0.62 -53.30
CA THR A 326 11.02 -0.70 -53.41
C THR A 326 12.54 -0.66 -53.26
N GLU A 327 13.21 0.32 -53.87
CA GLU A 327 14.67 0.50 -53.71
C GLU A 327 15.04 0.89 -52.27
N LEU A 328 14.17 1.63 -51.59
CA LEU A 328 14.32 1.94 -50.17
C LEU A 328 14.10 0.71 -49.27
N ALA A 329 13.13 -0.15 -49.59
CA ALA A 329 12.86 -1.37 -48.83
C ALA A 329 13.97 -2.42 -48.95
N ASN A 330 14.76 -2.36 -50.02
CA ASN A 330 15.85 -3.30 -50.30
C ASN A 330 17.25 -2.81 -49.88
N ALA A 331 17.36 -1.57 -49.39
CA ALA A 331 18.62 -0.92 -48.97
C ALA A 331 18.80 -0.93 -47.45
#